data_AF-A0A4W5NJ32-F1
#
_entry.id   AF-A0A4W5NJ32-F1
#
_cell.length_a   1.000
_cell.length_b   1.000
_cell.length_c   1.000
_cell.angle_alpha   90.00
_cell.angle_beta   90.00
_cell.angle_gamma   90.00
#
_symmetry.space_group_name_H-M   'P 1'
#
loop_
_entity.id
_entity.type
_entity.pdbx_description
1 polymer ?
#
loop_
_entity_poly.entity_id
_entity_poly.type
_entity_poly.pdbx_seq_one_letter_code
_entity_poly.pdbx_strand_id
1 'polypeptide(L)'
;MYDIHSGIKLTSHNEQGSSYRNCFSGSAVVDWLVFNQLALTRVEAVTLSSAVLEEGFLRPVGLRSVEAQHSHGLSEQFLDDSTALYSFSENFKKRGSVKAETSLSGMELSGKVLKRGYLLKQGHKRKNWKVRLFVLRSEPGYLHYYDPSKDDISPVGGFSLRGCLISALDDNGVPSGVKGKVQGNLLKIITQFDTHYYIQAPSRQEKMDWIEAIRGQS
;
A
#
# COMPACT_ATOMS: atom_id res chain seq x y z
N MET A 1 -0.03 0.47 -10.39
CA MET A 1 0.80 0.18 -9.19
C MET A 1 0.41 1.20 -8.14
N TYR A 2 -0.61 0.89 -7.34
CA TYR A 2 -1.12 1.82 -6.32
C TYR A 2 -0.36 1.60 -5.01
N ASP A 3 0.16 2.68 -4.42
CA ASP A 3 0.77 2.64 -3.10
C ASP A 3 -0.31 2.72 -2.03
N ILE A 4 -0.49 1.64 -1.28
CA ILE A 4 -1.53 1.53 -0.24
C ILE A 4 -1.27 2.51 0.93
N HIS A 5 -0.08 3.12 1.01
CA HIS A 5 0.30 4.11 2.04
C HIS A 5 0.18 5.55 1.56
N SER A 6 -0.12 5.74 0.28
CA SER A 6 -0.40 7.06 -0.27
C SER A 6 -1.88 7.35 -0.23
N GLY A 7 -2.72 6.63 0.52
CA GLY A 7 -4.17 6.88 0.56
C GLY A 7 -4.52 8.22 1.23
N ILE A 8 -5.69 8.77 0.89
CA ILE A 8 -6.20 9.97 1.55
C ILE A 8 -6.47 9.68 3.03
N LYS A 9 -6.01 10.59 3.91
CA LYS A 9 -6.18 10.45 5.35
C LYS A 9 -7.65 10.71 5.72
N LEU A 10 -8.33 9.68 6.22
CA LEU A 10 -9.66 9.82 6.81
C LEU A 10 -9.54 10.31 8.24
N THR A 11 -10.37 11.28 8.63
CA THR A 11 -10.39 11.82 9.99
C THR A 11 -11.81 11.93 10.52
N SER A 12 -11.94 12.30 11.79
CA SER A 12 -13.23 12.63 12.40
C SER A 12 -13.35 14.15 12.52
N HIS A 13 -14.43 14.70 12.00
CA HIS A 13 -14.72 16.13 12.03
C HIS A 13 -15.94 16.40 12.91
N ASN A 14 -15.87 17.43 13.75
CA ASN A 14 -17.01 17.89 14.54
C ASN A 14 -17.45 19.25 14.02
N GLU A 15 -18.71 19.38 13.61
CA GLU A 15 -19.27 20.62 13.07
C GLU A 15 -20.70 20.79 13.59
N GLN A 16 -21.02 21.97 14.15
CA GLN A 16 -22.36 22.34 14.66
C GLN A 16 -23.02 21.27 15.57
N GLY A 17 -22.22 20.63 16.44
CA GLY A 17 -22.71 19.60 17.36
C GLY A 17 -22.89 18.20 16.74
N SER A 18 -22.66 18.07 15.44
CA SER A 18 -22.61 16.79 14.73
C SER A 18 -21.18 16.26 14.63
N SER A 19 -21.01 14.94 14.73
CA SER A 19 -19.72 14.27 14.58
C SER A 19 -19.73 13.39 13.33
N TYR A 20 -18.85 13.69 12.39
CA TYR A 20 -18.66 12.96 11.14
C TYR A 20 -17.39 12.12 11.26
N ARG A 21 -17.50 10.80 11.05
CA ARG A 21 -16.38 9.87 11.14
C ARG A 21 -16.03 9.32 9.77
N ASN A 22 -14.77 8.94 9.57
CA ASN A 22 -14.26 8.37 8.33
C ASN A 22 -14.51 9.28 7.11
N CYS A 23 -14.34 10.59 7.30
CA CYS A 23 -14.55 11.60 6.26
C CYS A 23 -13.27 12.42 6.03
N PHE A 24 -13.31 13.24 4.99
CA PHE A 24 -12.24 14.17 4.59
C PHE A 24 -12.87 15.42 3.98
N SER A 25 -12.16 16.54 4.01
CA SER A 25 -12.61 17.76 3.35
C SER A 25 -12.38 17.70 1.83
N GLY A 26 -13.17 18.45 1.08
CA GLY A 26 -12.98 18.56 -0.36
C GLY A 26 -11.59 19.11 -0.73
N SER A 27 -11.09 20.07 0.04
CA SER A 27 -9.71 20.56 -0.11
C SER A 27 -8.65 19.47 0.12
N ALA A 28 -8.87 18.56 1.07
CA ALA A 28 -7.91 17.51 1.38
C ALA A 28 -7.76 16.49 0.24
N VAL A 29 -8.85 16.14 -0.46
CA VAL A 29 -8.75 15.23 -1.62
C VAL A 29 -8.14 15.92 -2.84
N VAL A 30 -8.40 17.21 -3.04
CA VAL A 30 -7.75 18.00 -4.10
C VAL A 30 -6.24 18.10 -3.86
N ASP A 31 -5.85 18.48 -2.64
CA ASP A 31 -4.43 18.54 -2.25
C ASP A 31 -3.76 17.18 -2.44
N TRP A 32 -4.46 16.10 -2.06
CA TRP A 32 -3.97 14.74 -2.21
C TRP A 32 -3.77 14.34 -3.67
N LEU A 33 -4.72 14.64 -4.57
CA LEU A 33 -4.62 14.33 -5.99
C LEU A 33 -3.44 15.06 -6.64
N VAL A 34 -3.27 16.35 -6.32
CA VAL A 34 -2.16 17.16 -6.84
C VAL A 34 -0.82 16.70 -6.26
N PHE A 35 -0.74 16.47 -4.95
CA PHE A 35 0.48 16.01 -4.28
C PHE A 35 0.98 14.67 -4.82
N ASN A 36 0.05 13.75 -5.12
CA ASN A 36 0.38 12.43 -5.70
C ASN A 36 0.53 12.45 -7.22
N GLN A 37 0.47 13.63 -7.85
CA GLN A 37 0.56 13.80 -9.31
C GLN A 37 -0.47 12.99 -10.10
N LEU A 38 -1.65 12.79 -9.50
CA LEU A 38 -2.82 12.19 -10.15
C LEU A 38 -3.63 13.23 -10.93
N ALA A 39 -3.42 14.52 -10.61
CA ALA A 39 -3.90 15.68 -11.35
C ALA A 39 -2.79 16.74 -11.36
N LEU A 40 -2.62 17.45 -12.48
CA LEU A 40 -1.58 18.49 -12.64
C LEU A 40 -2.02 19.84 -12.08
N THR A 41 -3.34 20.06 -11.96
CA THR A 41 -3.91 21.30 -11.44
C THR A 41 -5.05 21.03 -10.47
N ARG A 42 -5.39 22.01 -9.62
CA ARG A 42 -6.58 21.91 -8.75
C ARG A 42 -7.87 21.79 -9.56
N VAL A 43 -7.95 22.42 -10.73
CA VAL A 43 -9.11 22.33 -11.63
C VAL A 43 -9.30 20.91 -12.15
N GLU A 44 -8.21 20.25 -12.54
CA GLU A 44 -8.25 18.83 -12.93
C GLU A 44 -8.65 17.94 -11.75
N ALA A 45 -8.09 18.20 -10.56
CA ALA A 45 -8.41 17.44 -9.35
C ALA A 45 -9.90 17.58 -8.94
N VAL A 46 -10.47 18.78 -9.08
CA VAL A 46 -11.90 19.03 -8.87
C VAL A 46 -12.73 18.29 -9.91
N THR A 47 -12.37 18.37 -11.19
CA THR A 47 -13.06 17.64 -12.27
C THR A 47 -13.09 16.13 -11.99
N LEU A 48 -11.96 15.54 -11.60
CA LEU A 48 -11.89 14.14 -11.22
C LEU A 48 -12.75 13.83 -9.99
N SER A 49 -12.70 14.68 -8.96
CA SER A 49 -13.49 14.49 -7.74
C SER A 49 -15.00 14.59 -7.99
N SER A 50 -15.43 15.50 -8.88
CA SER A 50 -16.81 15.61 -9.35
C SER A 50 -17.25 14.33 -10.07
N ALA A 51 -16.45 13.81 -11.01
CA ALA A 51 -16.79 12.56 -11.70
C ALA A 51 -16.91 11.36 -10.73
N VAL A 52 -15.98 11.27 -9.77
CA VAL A 52 -16.00 10.22 -8.73
C VAL A 52 -17.25 10.37 -7.82
N LEU A 53 -17.69 11.60 -7.55
CA LEU A 53 -18.93 11.88 -6.81
C LEU A 53 -20.17 11.48 -7.61
N GLU A 54 -20.26 11.86 -8.88
CA GLU A 54 -21.38 11.53 -9.79
C GLU A 54 -21.56 10.01 -9.95
N GLU A 55 -20.44 9.29 -10.09
CA GLU A 55 -20.44 7.84 -10.19
C GLU A 55 -20.74 7.13 -8.84
N GLY A 56 -20.98 7.89 -7.77
CA GLY A 56 -21.39 7.38 -6.47
C GLY A 56 -20.27 6.74 -5.66
N PHE A 57 -19.01 7.01 -6.00
CA PHE A 57 -17.84 6.58 -5.23
C PHE A 57 -17.64 7.44 -3.97
N LEU A 58 -18.02 8.72 -4.05
CA LEU A 58 -18.10 9.62 -2.91
C LEU A 58 -19.54 9.92 -2.55
N ARG A 59 -19.74 10.32 -1.29
CA ARG A 59 -20.97 10.91 -0.80
C ARG A 59 -20.64 12.17 0.02
N PRO A 60 -21.40 13.25 -0.11
CA PRO A 60 -21.29 14.35 0.83
C PRO A 60 -21.88 13.93 2.17
N VAL A 61 -21.28 14.43 3.23
CA VAL A 61 -21.70 14.15 4.61
C VAL A 61 -21.79 15.42 5.45
N GLY A 62 -21.01 16.46 5.15
CA GLY A 62 -21.08 17.74 5.85
C GLY A 62 -22.17 18.64 5.29
N LEU A 63 -22.70 19.54 6.12
CA LEU A 63 -23.79 20.46 5.76
C LEU A 63 -23.52 21.15 4.42
N ARG A 64 -22.35 21.80 4.29
CA ARG A 64 -21.97 22.53 3.09
C ARG A 64 -21.90 21.67 1.82
N SER A 65 -21.38 20.45 1.94
CA SER A 65 -21.29 19.53 0.81
C SER A 65 -22.66 18.97 0.38
N VAL A 66 -23.60 18.83 1.32
CA VAL A 66 -24.98 18.40 1.04
C VAL A 66 -25.77 19.54 0.39
N GLU A 67 -25.63 20.77 0.90
CA GLU A 67 -26.25 21.95 0.29
C GLU A 67 -25.80 22.16 -1.16
N ALA A 68 -24.51 21.93 -1.45
CA ALA A 68 -23.96 22.02 -2.80
C ALA A 68 -24.65 21.08 -3.79
N GLN A 69 -24.97 19.85 -3.36
CA GLN A 69 -25.67 18.88 -4.22
C GLN A 69 -27.09 19.30 -4.60
N HIS A 70 -27.76 20.07 -3.75
CA HIS A 70 -29.13 20.50 -4.00
C HIS A 70 -29.23 21.81 -4.80
N SER A 71 -28.13 22.55 -4.93
CA SER A 71 -28.15 23.93 -5.41
C SER A 71 -27.54 24.16 -6.79
N HIS A 72 -26.69 23.27 -7.31
CA HIS A 72 -25.91 23.55 -8.53
C HIS A 72 -26.09 22.48 -9.64
N GLY A 73 -25.79 22.88 -10.89
CA GLY A 73 -25.76 21.99 -12.05
C GLY A 73 -24.66 20.92 -11.94
N LEU A 74 -24.74 19.87 -12.76
CA LEU A 74 -23.88 18.67 -12.73
C LEU A 74 -22.37 18.96 -12.54
N SER A 75 -21.84 20.03 -13.13
CA SER A 75 -20.41 20.37 -13.07
C SER A 75 -19.89 20.96 -11.75
N GLU A 76 -20.74 21.31 -10.79
CA GLU A 76 -20.36 22.07 -9.57
C GLU A 76 -20.69 21.34 -8.24
N GLN A 77 -20.98 20.03 -8.30
CA GLN A 77 -21.43 19.27 -7.12
C GLN A 77 -20.33 19.01 -6.07
N PHE A 78 -19.07 18.98 -6.51
CA PHE A 78 -17.92 18.81 -5.63
C PHE A 78 -17.28 20.16 -5.32
N LEU A 79 -17.03 20.43 -4.03
CA LEU A 79 -16.45 21.68 -3.56
C LEU A 79 -15.01 21.45 -3.09
N ASP A 80 -14.07 22.16 -3.68
CA ASP A 80 -12.70 22.32 -3.17
C ASP A 80 -12.67 23.25 -1.95
N ASP A 81 -13.23 22.79 -0.84
CA ASP A 81 -13.40 23.57 0.37
C ASP A 81 -13.09 22.77 1.63
N SER A 82 -12.49 23.42 2.62
CA SER A 82 -12.07 22.79 3.88
C SER A 82 -13.22 22.40 4.81
N THR A 83 -14.41 22.99 4.62
CA THR A 83 -15.65 22.74 5.38
C THR A 83 -16.64 21.85 4.63
N ALA A 84 -16.43 21.60 3.35
CA ALA A 84 -17.20 20.62 2.60
C ALA A 84 -16.68 19.20 2.89
N LEU A 85 -17.44 18.39 3.63
CA LEU A 85 -17.01 17.07 4.08
C LEU A 85 -17.58 15.95 3.20
N TYR A 86 -16.72 15.06 2.74
CA TYR A 86 -17.06 13.90 1.92
C TYR A 86 -16.61 12.60 2.60
N SER A 87 -17.25 11.49 2.23
CA SER A 87 -16.78 10.15 2.60
C SER A 87 -16.93 9.18 1.44
N PHE A 88 -16.16 8.10 1.45
CA PHE A 88 -16.34 7.03 0.48
C PHE A 88 -17.68 6.32 0.68
N SER A 89 -18.35 5.97 -0.40
CA SER A 89 -19.62 5.24 -0.36
C SER A 89 -19.42 3.83 0.20
N GLU A 90 -20.34 3.39 1.06
CA GLU A 90 -20.33 2.06 1.69
C GLU A 90 -20.40 0.92 0.65
N ASN A 91 -20.85 1.21 -0.58
CA ASN A 91 -20.87 0.24 -1.69
C ASN A 91 -19.44 -0.18 -2.11
N PHE A 92 -18.41 0.61 -1.79
CA PHE A 92 -17.00 0.22 -1.96
C PHE A 92 -16.53 -0.80 -0.95
N LYS A 93 -17.18 -0.90 0.21
CA LYS A 93 -16.96 -2.03 1.10
C LYS A 93 -17.40 -3.33 0.41
N LYS A 94 -18.36 -3.38 -0.51
CA LYS A 94 -18.65 -4.68 -1.16
C LYS A 94 -17.65 -5.10 -2.24
N ARG A 95 -16.90 -4.17 -2.84
CA ARG A 95 -15.84 -4.47 -3.83
C ARG A 95 -14.41 -4.49 -3.25
N GLY A 96 -14.22 -3.97 -2.03
CA GLY A 96 -12.92 -3.93 -1.33
C GLY A 96 -12.98 -4.20 0.18
N SER A 97 -14.14 -4.51 0.76
CA SER A 97 -14.19 -5.16 2.08
C SER A 97 -13.73 -6.57 1.84
N VAL A 98 -12.44 -6.76 2.11
CA VAL A 98 -12.03 -7.91 2.89
C VAL A 98 -13.14 -8.10 3.93
N LYS A 99 -13.88 -9.22 3.85
CA LYS A 99 -14.63 -9.67 5.01
C LYS A 99 -13.64 -9.55 6.17
N ALA A 100 -14.06 -8.92 7.25
CA ALA A 100 -13.36 -9.01 8.51
C ALA A 100 -13.45 -10.48 8.96
N GLU A 101 -12.74 -11.36 8.26
CA GLU A 101 -12.28 -12.63 8.76
C GLU A 101 -11.14 -12.23 9.70
N THR A 102 -11.52 -12.03 10.96
CA THR A 102 -10.67 -11.81 12.11
C THR A 102 -9.41 -12.70 12.02
N SER A 103 -8.24 -12.19 11.65
CA SER A 103 -6.94 -12.84 11.95
C SER A 103 -5.74 -12.08 11.34
N LEU A 104 -4.92 -11.43 12.18
CA LEU A 104 -3.51 -11.04 11.95
C LEU A 104 -3.18 -10.06 10.79
N SER A 105 -3.70 -10.22 9.57
CA SER A 105 -3.23 -9.53 8.35
C SER A 105 -3.30 -7.99 8.39
N GLY A 106 -4.32 -7.40 9.03
CA GLY A 106 -4.45 -5.93 9.13
C GLY A 106 -3.34 -5.29 9.98
N MET A 107 -2.93 -5.96 11.06
CA MET A 107 -1.85 -5.49 11.95
C MET A 107 -0.48 -5.71 11.31
N GLU A 108 -0.30 -6.77 10.52
CA GLU A 108 0.94 -7.02 9.79
C GLU A 108 1.16 -5.99 8.68
N LEU A 109 0.09 -5.57 8.03
CA LEU A 109 0.11 -4.60 6.93
C LEU A 109 0.09 -3.14 7.40
N SER A 110 -0.16 -2.85 8.69
CA SER A 110 -0.25 -1.48 9.20
C SER A 110 1.08 -0.77 9.38
N GLY A 111 2.21 -1.49 9.35
CA GLY A 111 3.52 -0.92 9.60
C GLY A 111 3.97 0.09 8.53
N LYS A 112 4.71 1.12 8.94
CA LYS A 112 5.26 2.17 8.06
C LYS A 112 6.21 1.56 7.04
N VAL A 113 5.98 1.81 5.74
CA VAL A 113 6.85 1.33 4.66
C VAL A 113 8.20 2.06 4.70
N LEU A 114 9.28 1.29 4.74
CA LEU A 114 10.66 1.80 4.73
C LEU A 114 11.34 1.63 3.37
N LYS A 115 11.14 0.48 2.72
CA LYS A 115 11.73 0.19 1.40
C LYS A 115 10.78 -0.65 0.57
N ARG A 116 10.76 -0.40 -0.73
CA ARG A 116 10.03 -1.20 -1.73
C ARG A 116 10.92 -1.45 -2.93
N GLY A 117 10.70 -2.55 -3.64
CA GLY A 117 11.46 -2.85 -4.83
C GLY A 117 11.18 -4.22 -5.41
N TYR A 118 11.52 -4.39 -6.68
CA TYR A 118 11.36 -5.63 -7.41
C TYR A 118 12.56 -6.53 -7.19
N LEU A 119 12.31 -7.71 -6.61
CA LEU A 119 13.33 -8.73 -6.37
C LEU A 119 12.89 -10.06 -6.96
N LEU A 120 13.86 -10.91 -7.27
CA LEU A 120 13.59 -12.29 -7.67
C LEU A 120 13.51 -13.17 -6.42
N LYS A 121 12.41 -13.88 -6.25
CA LYS A 121 12.18 -14.78 -5.13
C LYS A 121 12.13 -16.22 -5.60
N GLN A 122 12.85 -17.12 -4.92
CA GLN A 122 12.70 -18.55 -5.14
C GLN A 122 11.39 -19.07 -4.52
N GLY A 123 10.65 -19.89 -5.28
CA GLY A 123 9.46 -20.57 -4.80
C GLY A 123 9.79 -21.62 -3.74
N HIS A 124 8.88 -21.81 -2.77
CA HIS A 124 9.13 -22.69 -1.62
C HIS A 124 9.01 -24.18 -1.99
N LYS A 125 7.89 -24.58 -2.61
CA LYS A 125 7.65 -25.96 -3.09
C LYS A 125 8.30 -26.23 -4.45
N ARG A 126 7.92 -25.45 -5.47
CA ARG A 126 8.56 -25.48 -6.79
C ARG A 126 9.61 -24.38 -6.82
N LYS A 127 10.88 -24.76 -6.93
CA LYS A 127 12.05 -23.86 -6.79
C LYS A 127 12.27 -22.93 -8.00
N ASN A 128 11.20 -22.46 -8.63
CA ASN A 128 11.25 -21.49 -9.72
C ASN A 128 11.47 -20.08 -9.15
N TRP A 129 12.13 -19.24 -9.93
CA TRP A 129 12.32 -17.83 -9.59
C TRP A 129 11.20 -16.99 -10.17
N LYS A 130 10.64 -16.09 -9.36
CA LYS A 130 9.59 -15.16 -9.79
C LYS A 130 9.92 -13.76 -9.34
N VAL A 131 9.65 -12.78 -10.20
CA VAL A 131 9.69 -11.36 -9.83
C VAL A 131 8.55 -11.11 -8.84
N ARG A 132 8.87 -10.45 -7.74
CA ARG A 132 7.92 -10.02 -6.71
C ARG A 132 8.25 -8.60 -6.30
N LEU A 133 7.21 -7.80 -6.09
CA LEU A 133 7.36 -6.50 -5.43
C LEU A 133 7.47 -6.76 -3.93
N PHE A 134 8.63 -6.53 -3.33
CA PHE A 134 8.84 -6.61 -1.90
C PHE A 134 8.55 -5.26 -1.24
N VAL A 135 7.94 -5.31 -0.05
CA VAL A 135 7.61 -4.13 0.77
C VAL A 135 8.05 -4.41 2.21
N LEU A 136 9.08 -3.69 2.65
CA LEU A 136 9.60 -3.71 4.01
C LEU A 136 8.84 -2.68 4.86
N ARG A 137 8.38 -3.12 6.02
CA ARG A 137 7.64 -2.32 6.99
C ARG A 137 8.33 -2.31 8.35
N SER A 138 8.12 -1.22 9.07
CA SER A 138 8.50 -1.01 10.46
C SER A 138 7.26 -0.82 11.32
N GLU A 139 7.36 -1.20 12.60
CA GLU A 139 6.30 -0.97 13.60
C GLU A 139 4.90 -1.47 13.16
N PRO A 140 4.69 -2.79 12.99
CA PRO A 140 5.62 -3.89 13.27
C PRO A 140 6.57 -4.23 12.10
N GLY A 141 7.73 -4.79 12.42
CA GLY A 141 8.74 -5.25 11.46
C GLY A 141 8.25 -6.44 10.63
N TYR A 142 7.95 -6.22 9.35
CA TYR A 142 7.43 -7.22 8.43
C TYR A 142 7.97 -7.04 7.01
N LEU A 143 8.14 -8.15 6.30
CA LEU A 143 8.47 -8.16 4.88
C LEU A 143 7.37 -8.87 4.09
N HIS A 144 6.66 -8.12 3.26
CA HIS A 144 5.59 -8.62 2.39
C HIS A 144 6.07 -8.68 0.94
N TYR A 145 5.45 -9.55 0.14
CA TYR A 145 5.71 -9.62 -1.30
C TYR A 145 4.44 -9.86 -2.12
N TYR A 146 4.34 -9.14 -3.25
CA TYR A 146 3.15 -9.08 -4.11
C TYR A 146 3.45 -9.66 -5.50
N ASP A 147 2.40 -10.14 -6.20
CA ASP A 147 2.52 -10.59 -7.59
C ASP A 147 2.30 -9.39 -8.52
N PRO A 148 3.34 -8.86 -9.16
CA PRO A 148 3.18 -7.63 -9.94
C PRO A 148 2.41 -7.82 -11.24
N SER A 149 2.11 -9.06 -11.64
CA SER A 149 1.24 -9.34 -12.78
C SER A 149 -0.25 -9.34 -12.43
N LYS A 150 -0.60 -9.11 -11.16
CA LYS A 150 -1.99 -9.07 -10.68
C LYS A 150 -2.29 -7.67 -10.15
N ASP A 151 -3.49 -7.19 -10.43
CA ASP A 151 -4.02 -5.95 -9.82
C ASP A 151 -4.70 -6.29 -8.48
N ASP A 152 -3.96 -6.97 -7.60
CA ASP A 152 -4.41 -7.38 -6.27
C ASP A 152 -3.67 -6.56 -5.21
N ILE A 153 -4.42 -6.03 -4.24
CA ILE A 153 -3.89 -5.28 -3.10
C ILE A 153 -3.38 -6.19 -1.99
N SER A 154 -3.66 -7.50 -2.07
CA SER A 154 -3.27 -8.48 -1.07
C SER A 154 -1.88 -9.05 -1.38
N PRO A 155 -1.01 -9.20 -0.36
CA PRO A 155 0.28 -9.83 -0.56
C PRO A 155 0.11 -11.31 -0.94
N VAL A 156 0.99 -11.80 -1.81
CA VAL A 156 1.11 -13.25 -2.08
C VAL A 156 1.60 -13.98 -0.83
N GLY A 157 2.35 -13.27 0.00
CA GLY A 157 2.72 -13.69 1.35
C GLY A 157 3.59 -12.65 2.02
N GLY A 158 3.91 -12.93 3.27
CA GLY A 158 4.81 -12.11 4.08
C GLY A 158 5.26 -12.89 5.30
N PHE A 159 6.18 -12.31 6.06
CA PHE A 159 6.63 -12.85 7.33
C PHE A 159 7.09 -11.73 8.25
N SER A 160 6.94 -11.96 9.56
CA SER A 160 7.52 -11.10 10.58
C SER A 160 9.03 -11.19 10.52
N LEU A 161 9.69 -10.05 10.69
CA LEU A 161 11.15 -9.98 10.76
C LEU A 161 11.70 -10.32 12.14
N ARG A 162 10.84 -10.39 13.16
CA ARG A 162 11.23 -10.74 14.53
C ARG A 162 11.91 -12.10 14.55
N GLY A 163 13.15 -12.12 15.00
CA GLY A 163 13.94 -13.35 15.10
C GLY A 163 14.35 -13.95 13.75
N CYS A 164 14.31 -13.18 12.67
CA CYS A 164 14.88 -13.57 11.39
C CYS A 164 16.41 -13.48 11.42
N LEU A 165 17.08 -14.44 10.77
CA LEU A 165 18.51 -14.38 10.46
C LEU A 165 18.69 -14.01 8.99
N ILE A 166 19.54 -13.00 8.71
CA ILE A 166 19.78 -12.48 7.37
C ILE A 166 21.27 -12.60 7.01
N SER A 167 21.53 -13.32 5.92
CA SER A 167 22.88 -13.54 5.41
C SER A 167 22.98 -13.12 3.95
N ALA A 168 24.05 -12.39 3.61
CA ALA A 168 24.49 -12.28 2.23
C ALA A 168 25.01 -13.66 1.78
N LEU A 169 24.64 -14.09 0.58
CA LEU A 169 25.26 -15.26 -0.03
C LEU A 169 26.32 -14.79 -1.02
N ASP A 170 27.47 -15.43 -0.93
CA ASP A 170 28.66 -15.15 -1.71
C ASP A 170 28.43 -15.53 -3.17
N ASP A 171 29.13 -14.86 -4.07
CA ASP A 171 28.99 -15.08 -5.52
C ASP A 171 29.80 -16.31 -6.00
N ASN A 172 30.45 -17.03 -5.06
CA ASN A 172 31.28 -18.20 -5.31
C ASN A 172 30.42 -19.48 -5.46
N GLY A 173 29.82 -19.63 -6.63
CA GLY A 173 29.01 -20.80 -6.99
C GLY A 173 27.53 -20.67 -6.65
N VAL A 174 26.79 -21.77 -6.74
CA VAL A 174 25.36 -21.82 -6.41
C VAL A 174 25.21 -22.29 -4.95
N PRO A 175 24.74 -21.43 -4.02
CA PRO A 175 24.61 -21.80 -2.62
C PRO A 175 23.68 -23.01 -2.42
N SER A 176 23.94 -23.82 -1.39
CA SER A 176 23.08 -24.96 -1.06
C SER A 176 21.62 -24.50 -0.85
N GLY A 177 20.68 -25.14 -1.57
CA GLY A 177 19.26 -24.79 -1.56
C GLY A 177 18.80 -23.85 -2.69
N VAL A 178 19.73 -23.11 -3.31
CA VAL A 178 19.48 -22.33 -4.54
C VAL A 178 19.44 -23.30 -5.72
N LYS A 179 18.42 -23.21 -6.56
CA LYS A 179 18.23 -24.06 -7.75
C LYS A 179 18.03 -23.18 -8.98
N GLY A 180 18.56 -23.60 -10.12
CA GLY A 180 18.50 -22.87 -11.39
C GLY A 180 19.79 -22.08 -11.69
N LYS A 181 19.84 -21.42 -12.86
CA LYS A 181 20.98 -20.62 -13.34
C LYS A 181 21.05 -19.22 -12.71
N VAL A 182 20.64 -19.09 -11.44
CA VAL A 182 20.67 -17.80 -10.73
C VAL A 182 21.99 -17.70 -9.98
N GLN A 183 22.79 -16.69 -10.33
CA GLN A 183 24.10 -16.42 -9.74
C GLN A 183 24.20 -14.93 -9.39
N GLY A 184 24.94 -14.65 -8.31
CA GLY A 184 25.22 -13.29 -7.87
C GLY A 184 24.08 -12.62 -7.12
N ASN A 185 24.43 -11.68 -6.23
CA ASN A 185 23.48 -10.76 -5.56
C ASN A 185 22.35 -11.45 -4.77
N LEU A 186 22.64 -12.63 -4.20
CA LEU A 186 21.71 -13.40 -3.40
C LEU A 186 21.77 -13.02 -1.92
N LEU A 187 20.61 -12.97 -1.28
CA LEU A 187 20.48 -12.96 0.17
C LEU A 187 19.59 -14.12 0.63
N LYS A 188 19.86 -14.61 1.84
CA LYS A 188 19.07 -15.63 2.53
C LYS A 188 18.45 -15.04 3.78
N ILE A 189 17.16 -15.30 3.96
CA ILE A 189 16.46 -14.98 5.21
C ILE A 189 15.92 -16.29 5.79
N ILE A 190 16.24 -16.57 7.05
CA ILE A 190 15.71 -17.69 7.81
C ILE A 190 14.77 -17.12 8.85
N THR A 191 13.50 -17.52 8.83
CA THR A 191 12.52 -17.07 9.83
C THR A 191 12.69 -17.81 11.15
N GLN A 192 12.08 -17.30 12.22
CA GLN A 192 12.01 -17.98 13.52
C GLN A 192 11.41 -19.40 13.45
N PHE A 193 10.67 -19.72 12.38
CA PHE A 193 10.09 -21.04 12.12
C PHE A 193 10.91 -21.86 11.10
N ASP A 194 12.21 -21.56 10.98
CA ASP A 194 13.16 -22.23 10.07
C ASP A 194 12.71 -22.25 8.59
N THR A 195 11.93 -21.26 8.17
CA THR A 195 11.56 -21.11 6.75
C THR A 195 12.63 -20.32 6.02
N HIS A 196 13.21 -20.92 4.97
CA HIS A 196 14.31 -20.31 4.23
C HIS A 196 13.79 -19.60 2.97
N TYR A 197 14.12 -18.32 2.85
CA TYR A 197 13.83 -17.47 1.71
C TYR A 197 15.13 -17.14 0.99
N TYR A 198 15.19 -17.46 -0.30
CA TYR A 198 16.25 -17.04 -1.20
C TYR A 198 15.73 -15.94 -2.11
N ILE A 199 16.40 -14.80 -2.06
CA ILE A 199 16.02 -13.58 -2.78
C ILE A 199 17.25 -13.06 -3.52
N GLN A 200 17.08 -12.66 -4.78
CA GLN A 200 18.13 -12.04 -5.58
C GLN A 200 17.77 -10.58 -5.85
N ALA A 201 18.73 -9.69 -5.58
CA ALA A 201 18.68 -8.29 -5.91
C ALA A 201 19.28 -8.01 -7.31
N PRO A 202 18.87 -6.92 -7.98
CA PRO A 202 19.38 -6.59 -9.31
C PRO A 202 20.86 -6.20 -9.31
N SER A 203 21.39 -5.72 -8.19
CA SER A 203 22.80 -5.31 -8.05
C SER A 203 23.35 -5.64 -6.66
N ARG A 204 24.68 -5.62 -6.52
CA ARG A 204 25.34 -5.79 -5.22
C ARG A 204 24.95 -4.68 -4.24
N GLN A 205 24.82 -3.45 -4.72
CA GLN A 205 24.37 -2.32 -3.92
C GLN A 205 22.96 -2.58 -3.38
N GLU A 206 22.00 -2.91 -4.25
CA GLU A 206 20.63 -3.22 -3.82
C GLU A 206 20.59 -4.41 -2.86
N LYS A 207 21.41 -5.46 -3.07
CA LYS A 207 21.56 -6.56 -2.10
C LYS A 207 21.91 -6.02 -0.71
N MET A 208 22.93 -5.17 -0.61
CA MET A 208 23.40 -4.64 0.66
C MET A 208 22.37 -3.70 1.29
N ASP A 209 21.77 -2.81 0.50
CA ASP A 209 20.73 -1.89 0.97
C ASP A 209 19.53 -2.64 1.56
N TRP A 210 19.08 -3.72 0.91
CA TRP A 210 18.01 -4.57 1.43
C TRP A 210 18.41 -5.29 2.72
N ILE A 211 19.64 -5.82 2.80
CA ILE A 211 20.13 -6.50 4.02
C ILE A 211 20.19 -5.52 5.19
N GLU A 212 20.75 -4.33 4.99
CA GLU A 212 20.85 -3.29 6.02
C GLU A 212 19.47 -2.82 6.49
N ALA A 213 18.58 -2.52 5.54
CA ALA A 213 17.22 -2.10 5.87
C ALA A 213 16.45 -3.17 6.66
N ILE A 214 16.56 -4.45 6.28
CA ILE A 214 15.88 -5.55 6.97
C ILE A 214 16.46 -5.77 8.38
N ARG A 215 17.78 -5.72 8.54
CA ARG A 215 18.44 -5.85 9.85
C ARG A 215 18.04 -4.76 10.84
N GLY A 216 17.72 -3.57 10.35
CA GLY A 216 17.18 -2.50 11.19
C GLY A 216 15.79 -2.80 11.77
N GLN A 217 15.10 -3.84 11.28
CA GLN A 217 13.72 -4.19 11.65
C GLN A 217 13.56 -5.59 12.27
N SER A 218 14.63 -6.39 12.33
CA SER A 218 14.64 -7.79 12.78
C SER A 218 14.80 -7.97 14.27
#